data_AF-A0A496PQS1-F1
#
_entry.id   AF-A0A496PQS1-F1
#
_cell.length_a   1.000
_cell.length_b   1.000
_cell.length_c   1.000
_cell.angle_alpha   90.00
_cell.angle_beta   90.00
_cell.angle_gamma   90.00
#
_symmetry.space_group_name_H-M   'P 1'
#
loop_
_entity.id
_entity.type
_entity.pdbx_description
1 polymer ?
#
loop_
_entity_poly.entity_id
_entity_poly.type
_entity_poly.pdbx_seq_one_letter_code
_entity_poly.pdbx_strand_id
1 'polypeptide(L)'
;MFYDIIKLIRPAQWLKNGILVLALVFAGELNIPEKIILTIIAIVIYCLLSSAVYTFNDLIDITSDRQHPYKKNRPLAAGRINKGV
;
A
#
# COMPACT_ATOMS: atom_id res chain seq x y z
N MET A 1 -0.43 14.04 -11.96
CA MET A 1 0.75 13.90 -11.08
C MET A 1 0.37 13.54 -9.64
N PHE A 2 -0.19 14.44 -8.82
CA PHE A 2 -0.51 14.11 -7.42
C PHE A 2 -1.52 12.95 -7.27
N TYR A 3 -2.59 12.97 -8.05
CA TYR A 3 -3.56 11.87 -8.13
C TYR A 3 -2.91 10.52 -8.51
N ASP A 4 -1.92 10.55 -9.41
CA ASP A 4 -1.22 9.35 -9.86
C ASP A 4 -0.33 8.75 -8.77
N ILE A 5 0.28 9.60 -7.95
CA ILE A 5 1.06 9.18 -6.76
C ILE A 5 0.13 8.52 -5.76
N ILE A 6 -1.02 9.13 -5.45
CA ILE A 6 -2.03 8.53 -4.56
C ILE A 6 -2.50 7.18 -5.13
N LYS A 7 -2.76 7.09 -6.43
CA LYS A 7 -3.16 5.83 -7.07
C LYS A 7 -2.05 4.77 -6.98
N LEU A 8 -0.78 5.17 -7.02
CA LEU A 8 0.39 4.28 -6.96
C LEU A 8 0.61 3.70 -5.55
N ILE A 9 0.44 4.49 -4.49
CA ILE A 9 0.55 4.02 -3.09
C ILE A 9 -0.67 3.20 -2.61
N ARG A 10 -1.72 3.13 -3.43
CA ARG A 10 -2.92 2.29 -3.23
C ARG A 10 -3.54 2.37 -1.81
N PRO A 11 -4.01 3.54 -1.34
CA PRO A 11 -4.63 3.68 -0.01
C PRO A 11 -5.81 2.74 0.23
N ALA A 12 -6.55 2.38 -0.83
CA ALA A 12 -7.63 1.40 -0.74
C ALA A 12 -7.16 0.01 -0.26
N GLN A 13 -5.89 -0.35 -0.47
CA GLN A 13 -5.31 -1.61 0.03
C GLN A 13 -4.92 -1.51 1.52
N TRP A 14 -4.76 -0.31 2.08
CA TRP A 14 -4.37 -0.12 3.47
C TRP A 14 -5.43 -0.63 4.45
N LEU A 15 -6.69 -0.75 4.02
CA LEU A 15 -7.75 -1.34 4.84
C LEU A 15 -7.41 -2.77 5.29
N LYS A 16 -6.68 -3.54 4.47
CA LYS A 16 -6.21 -4.88 4.83
C LYS A 16 -5.22 -4.87 6.00
N ASN A 17 -4.52 -3.76 6.18
CA ASN A 17 -3.54 -3.59 7.26
C ASN A 17 -4.21 -3.37 8.61
N GLY A 18 -5.52 -3.06 8.62
CA GLY A 18 -6.33 -3.02 9.84
C GLY A 18 -6.38 -4.35 10.60
N ILE A 19 -5.97 -5.46 9.98
CA ILE A 19 -5.80 -6.75 10.65
C ILE A 19 -4.84 -6.68 11.86
N LEU A 20 -3.90 -5.73 11.88
CA LEU A 20 -3.01 -5.49 13.02
C LEU A 20 -3.79 -5.08 14.29
N VAL A 21 -4.93 -4.42 14.14
CA VAL A 21 -5.82 -4.11 15.27
C VAL A 21 -6.40 -5.40 15.87
N LEU A 22 -6.72 -6.39 15.03
CA LEU A 22 -7.23 -7.67 15.52
C LEU A 22 -6.20 -8.39 16.39
N ALA A 23 -4.91 -8.30 16.07
CA ALA A 23 -3.86 -8.86 16.93
C ALA A 23 -3.88 -8.24 18.33
N LEU A 24 -4.06 -6.91 18.44
CA LEU A 24 -4.18 -6.22 19.72
C LEU A 24 -5.45 -6.61 20.49
N VAL A 25 -6.59 -6.75 19.79
CA VAL A 25 -7.87 -7.17 20.36
C VAL A 25 -7.77 -8.59 20.94
N PHE A 26 -7.24 -9.55 20.17
CA PHE A 26 -7.14 -10.94 20.60
C PHE A 26 -6.07 -11.18 21.66
N ALA A 27 -5.07 -10.29 21.77
CA ALA A 27 -4.13 -10.28 22.88
C ALA A 27 -4.74 -9.75 24.19
N GLY A 28 -5.93 -9.13 24.16
CA GLY A 28 -6.56 -8.52 25.34
C GLY A 28 -5.87 -7.25 25.83
N GLU A 29 -5.03 -6.62 25.01
CA GLU A 29 -4.16 -5.50 25.41
C GLU A 29 -4.71 -4.11 25.04
N LEU A 30 -6.00 -4.01 24.70
CA LEU A 30 -6.64 -2.74 24.31
C LEU A 30 -6.60 -1.65 25.39
N ASN A 31 -6.45 -2.03 26.67
CA ASN A 31 -6.40 -1.08 27.78
C ASN A 31 -4.99 -0.56 28.06
N ILE A 32 -3.98 -0.99 27.30
CA ILE A 32 -2.58 -0.58 27.49
C ILE A 32 -2.24 0.50 26.44
N PRO A 33 -2.14 1.79 26.83
CA PRO A 33 -1.95 2.89 25.86
C PRO A 33 -0.69 2.73 25.01
N GLU A 34 0.38 2.20 25.59
CA GLU A 34 1.64 1.92 24.89
C GLU A 34 1.44 0.92 23.75
N LYS A 35 0.63 -0.13 23.96
CA LYS A 35 0.33 -1.14 22.94
C LYS A 35 -0.56 -0.58 21.83
N ILE A 36 -1.48 0.33 22.15
CA ILE A 36 -2.27 1.05 21.14
C ILE A 36 -1.33 1.89 20.25
N ILE A 37 -0.44 2.70 20.85
CA ILE A 37 0.50 3.55 20.10
C ILE A 37 1.40 2.69 19.21
N LEU A 38 1.96 1.60 19.75
CA LEU A 38 2.77 0.66 18.97
C LEU A 38 1.99 0.05 17.80
N THR A 39 0.71 -0.29 18.00
CA THR A 39 -0.15 -0.84 16.95
C THR A 39 -0.42 0.20 15.85
N ILE A 40 -0.66 1.46 16.21
CA ILE A 40 -0.82 2.55 15.23
C ILE A 40 0.46 2.75 14.41
N ILE A 41 1.62 2.78 15.07
CA ILE A 41 2.93 2.88 14.39
C ILE A 41 3.12 1.69 13.45
N ALA A 42 2.83 0.48 13.90
CA ALA A 42 2.91 -0.73 13.08
C ALA A 42 2.01 -0.65 11.85
N ILE A 43 0.77 -0.16 11.98
CA ILE A 43 -0.15 0.04 10.86
C ILE A 43 0.44 1.03 9.85
N VAL A 44 0.96 2.17 10.31
CA VAL A 44 1.57 3.18 9.43
C VAL A 44 2.76 2.58 8.66
N ILE A 45 3.67 1.89 9.36
CA ILE A 45 4.82 1.22 8.74
C ILE A 45 4.35 0.18 7.71
N TYR A 46 3.35 -0.62 8.06
CA TYR A 46 2.84 -1.65 7.16
C TYR A 46 2.12 -1.07 5.93
N CYS A 47 1.43 0.07 6.06
CA CYS A 47 0.91 0.83 4.92
C CYS A 47 2.02 1.29 3.97
N LEU A 48 3.12 1.83 4.52
CA LEU A 48 4.27 2.25 3.71
C LEU A 48 4.96 1.06 3.01
N LEU A 49 5.20 -0.03 3.74
CA LEU A 49 5.76 -1.26 3.19
C LEU A 49 4.88 -1.85 2.08
N SER A 50 3.57 -1.96 2.33
CA SER A 50 2.61 -2.44 1.33
C SER A 50 2.61 -1.56 0.08
N SER A 51 2.66 -0.23 0.25
CA SER A 51 2.76 0.73 -0.86
C SER A 51 4.03 0.54 -1.67
N ALA A 52 5.17 0.32 -1.00
CA ALA A 52 6.45 0.06 -1.65
C ALA A 52 6.42 -1.25 -2.44
N VAL A 53 5.92 -2.33 -1.85
CA VAL A 53 5.78 -3.64 -2.53
C VAL A 53 4.87 -3.54 -3.75
N TYR A 54 3.71 -2.87 -3.64
CA TYR A 54 2.83 -2.70 -4.80
C TYR A 54 3.44 -1.83 -5.88
N THR A 55 4.17 -0.77 -5.50
CA THR A 55 4.88 0.08 -6.48
C THR A 55 5.97 -0.71 -7.19
N PHE A 56 6.72 -1.52 -6.45
CA PHE A 56 7.75 -2.39 -7.00
C PHE A 56 7.17 -3.45 -7.96
N ASN A 57 6.05 -4.06 -7.59
CA ASN A 57 5.34 -4.99 -8.47
C ASN A 57 4.87 -4.28 -9.74
N ASP A 58 4.31 -3.08 -9.63
CA ASP A 58 3.88 -2.31 -10.80
C ASP A 58 5.04 -1.88 -11.70
N LEU A 59 6.27 -1.74 -11.16
CA LEU A 59 7.49 -1.49 -11.94
C LEU A 59 7.95 -2.74 -12.71
N ILE A 60 7.93 -3.91 -12.07
CA ILE A 60 8.28 -5.18 -12.72
C ILE A 60 7.26 -5.52 -13.81
N ASP A 61 5.97 -5.32 -13.51
CA ASP A 61 4.88 -5.74 -14.37
C ASP A 61 4.55 -4.75 -15.50
N ILE A 62 5.29 -3.64 -15.68
CA ILE A 62 4.96 -2.56 -16.63
C ILE A 62 4.58 -3.09 -18.02
N THR A 63 5.39 -3.98 -18.59
CA THR A 63 5.18 -4.50 -19.95
C THR A 63 3.92 -5.35 -20.06
N SER A 64 3.66 -6.18 -19.05
CA SER A 64 2.47 -7.02 -18.99
C SER A 64 1.21 -6.20 -18.73
N ASP A 65 1.30 -5.25 -17.78
CA ASP A 65 0.21 -4.35 -17.43
C ASP A 65 -0.25 -3.50 -18.61
N ARG A 66 0.66 -3.08 -19.49
CA ARG A 66 0.32 -2.35 -20.73
C ARG A 66 -0.59 -3.14 -21.67
N GLN A 67 -0.47 -4.46 -21.70
CA GLN A 67 -1.26 -5.35 -22.58
C GLN A 67 -2.58 -5.76 -21.94
N HIS A 68 -2.72 -5.58 -20.62
CA HIS A 68 -3.90 -6.00 -19.88
C HIS A 68 -5.09 -5.02 -20.08
N PRO A 69 -6.33 -5.51 -20.25
CA PRO A 69 -7.51 -4.66 -20.53
C PRO A 69 -7.73 -3.54 -19.51
N TYR A 70 -7.58 -3.85 -18.21
CA TYR A 70 -7.75 -2.88 -17.12
C TYR A 70 -6.43 -2.32 -16.53
N LYS A 71 -5.38 -3.14 -16.34
CA LYS A 71 -4.14 -2.73 -15.67
C LYS A 71 -3.29 -1.74 -16.50
N LYS A 72 -3.55 -1.62 -17.80
CA LYS A 72 -2.90 -0.60 -18.66
C LYS A 72 -3.08 0.83 -18.18
N ASN A 73 -4.13 1.08 -17.38
CA ASN A 73 -4.45 2.38 -16.78
C ASN A 73 -3.70 2.65 -15.47
N ARG A 74 -2.81 1.76 -15.01
CA ARG A 74 -1.93 2.02 -13.86
C ARG A 74 -0.96 3.15 -14.19
N PRO A 75 -0.58 4.02 -13.24
CA PRO A 75 0.27 5.17 -13.50
C PRO A 75 1.58 4.85 -14.23
N LEU A 76 2.28 3.78 -13.82
CA LEU A 76 3.54 3.35 -14.42
C LEU A 76 3.33 2.73 -15.82
N ALA A 77 2.38 1.81 -15.97
CA ALA A 77 2.06 1.18 -17.25
C ALA A 77 1.62 2.22 -18.31
N ALA A 78 0.78 3.19 -17.91
CA ALA A 78 0.29 4.28 -18.75
C ALA A 78 1.32 5.39 -19.02
N GLY A 79 2.53 5.32 -18.44
CA GLY A 79 3.56 6.35 -18.60
C GLY A 79 3.24 7.69 -17.93
N ARG A 80 2.27 7.73 -17.00
CA ARG A 80 1.87 8.94 -16.27
C ARG A 80 2.83 9.27 -15.11
N ILE A 81 3.60 8.28 -14.67
CA ILE A 81 4.74 8.45 -13.76
C ILE A 81 5.97 7.85 -14.43
N ASN A 82 7.06 8.61 -14.46
CA ASN A 82 8.33 8.15 -14.99
C ASN A 82 8.96 7.16 -13.99
N LYS A 83 9.49 6.04 -14.50
CA LYS A 83 10.20 5.01 -13.74
C LYS A 83 11.52 5.50 -13.12
N GLY A 84 12.00 6.70 -13.48
CA GLY A 84 13.19 7.32 -12.88
C GLY A 84 14.50 6.68 -13.31
N VAL A 85 14.46 5.79 -14.31
CA VAL A 85 15.59 5.07 -14.92
C VAL A 85 15.54 5.23 -16.43
#